data_AF-A0AAV1Q2X7-F1
#
_entry.id   AF-A0AAV1Q2X7-F1
#
_cell.length_a   1.000
_cell.length_b   1.000
_cell.length_c   1.000
_cell.angle_alpha   90.00
_cell.angle_beta   90.00
_cell.angle_gamma   90.00
#
_symmetry.space_group_name_H-M   'P 1'
#
loop_
_entity.id
_entity.type
_entity.pdbx_description
1 polymer ?
#
loop_
_entity_poly.entity_id
_entity_poly.type
_entity_poly.pdbx_seq_one_letter_code
_entity_poly.pdbx_strand_id
1 'polypeptide(L)'
;MSKPQESMIEREQPEVGKPGDAECNAEEAQQPKRSQRIKTLTEKGKEMQEGKVKGLQQKFNYIYDKWKTQVKSAKQSLSQTAEPLSDDLLQDIISDVLGLSADVQRIYEELREVSPPNQDTRRRVDQCVEISKFIVSKASSWLGGKTPEEEQQWSETGSLFNSSTTTALSILKGTSEHTGRSSVKRQEAAAEAAASQAILKVLQEQEKEQLEIQHLEAEAKKKIADEEAAAIKRCLEREEEEAKRKAKLEEEHAAIQRTLEEKRRKIMQLETMKSLNAAQARIQVYDQANSVKEEREEDNPAPVPTSPQPLYVPFVPQASTTPSNDSTAELVKVLA
;
A
#
# COMPACT_ATOMS: atom_id res chain seq x y z
N MET A 1 46.89 38.82 45.73
CA MET A 1 48.23 39.29 45.32
C MET A 1 48.42 38.78 43.91
N SER A 2 48.02 39.57 42.92
CA SER A 2 48.90 40.46 42.13
C SER A 2 49.46 39.74 40.90
N LYS A 3 48.94 40.15 39.73
CA LYS A 3 49.54 40.11 38.37
C LYS A 3 50.92 40.84 38.36
N PRO A 4 51.62 41.12 37.21
CA PRO A 4 51.44 40.79 35.77
C PRO A 4 52.76 40.40 35.05
N GLN A 5 52.71 40.15 33.73
CA GLN A 5 53.43 40.87 32.63
C GLN A 5 53.22 40.09 31.31
N GLU A 6 52.60 40.68 30.27
CA GLU A 6 53.20 41.52 29.19
C GLU A 6 54.25 40.75 28.37
N SER A 7 54.35 40.78 27.04
CA SER A 7 53.68 41.47 25.92
C SER A 7 54.43 41.02 24.66
N MET A 8 53.80 40.88 23.50
CA MET A 8 54.18 41.63 22.28
C MET A 8 53.29 41.26 21.10
N ILE A 9 52.74 42.32 20.53
CA ILE A 9 52.02 42.41 19.28
C ILE A 9 53.06 42.79 18.23
N GLU A 10 53.04 42.17 17.06
CA GLU A 10 53.56 42.78 15.85
C GLU A 10 52.57 42.57 14.70
N ARG A 11 51.98 43.68 14.25
CA ARG A 11 51.29 43.84 12.97
C ARG A 11 52.33 44.42 12.01
N GLU A 12 52.44 43.86 10.81
CA GLU A 12 52.51 44.65 9.57
C GLU A 12 52.14 43.79 8.34
N GLN A 13 51.13 44.26 7.61
CA GLN A 13 50.85 44.08 6.17
C GLN A 13 51.22 45.44 5.51
N PRO A 14 51.25 45.68 4.16
CA PRO A 14 50.56 44.99 3.04
C PRO A 14 51.29 44.99 1.66
N GLU A 15 50.68 44.39 0.62
CA GLU A 15 50.63 44.84 -0.81
C GLU A 15 49.96 43.71 -1.64
N VAL A 16 48.67 43.79 -2.00
CA VAL A 16 48.03 44.48 -3.14
C VAL A 16 48.04 43.65 -4.44
N GLY A 17 46.83 43.39 -4.96
CA GLY A 17 46.55 42.78 -6.26
C GLY A 17 45.18 42.08 -6.35
N LYS A 18 44.10 42.87 -6.51
CA LYS A 18 42.73 42.47 -6.94
C LYS A 18 42.51 43.00 -8.38
N PRO A 19 41.38 42.79 -9.11
CA PRO A 19 40.28 41.79 -9.11
C PRO A 19 39.83 41.36 -10.54
N GLY A 20 38.73 40.58 -10.66
CA GLY A 20 37.88 40.40 -11.88
C GLY A 20 37.99 39.00 -12.51
N ASP A 21 36.95 38.22 -12.84
CA ASP A 21 35.56 38.53 -13.18
C ASP A 21 34.61 37.33 -12.97
N ALA A 22 33.33 37.68 -12.78
CA ALA A 22 32.08 37.01 -13.16
C ALA A 22 32.00 35.47 -13.37
N GLU A 23 31.23 34.84 -12.47
CA GLU A 23 30.15 33.86 -12.69
C GLU A 23 29.90 33.36 -14.14
N CYS A 24 30.03 32.04 -14.37
CA CYS A 24 29.23 31.29 -15.36
C CYS A 24 29.11 29.81 -14.94
N ASN A 25 27.88 29.42 -14.67
CA ASN A 25 27.37 28.07 -14.51
C ASN A 25 27.53 27.27 -15.82
N ALA A 26 28.05 26.03 -15.78
CA ALA A 26 27.70 24.95 -16.71
C ALA A 26 28.39 23.62 -16.31
N GLU A 27 27.57 22.70 -15.81
CA GLU A 27 27.60 21.25 -16.06
C GLU A 27 28.93 20.58 -16.40
N GLU A 28 29.46 19.83 -15.44
CA GLU A 28 30.01 18.51 -15.77
C GLU A 28 29.44 17.48 -14.82
N ALA A 29 28.40 16.80 -15.31
CA ALA A 29 27.79 15.64 -14.70
C ALA A 29 28.82 14.52 -14.56
N GLN A 30 29.56 14.53 -13.45
CA GLN A 30 30.34 13.38 -13.03
C GLN A 30 29.37 12.25 -12.65
N GLN A 31 29.07 11.39 -13.62
CA GLN A 31 28.39 10.14 -13.37
C GLN A 31 29.20 9.32 -12.35
N PRO A 32 28.60 8.92 -11.21
CA PRO A 32 29.30 8.09 -10.25
C PRO A 32 29.51 6.69 -10.83
N LYS A 33 30.74 6.19 -10.63
CA LYS A 33 31.23 4.85 -11.03
C LYS A 33 30.18 3.76 -10.78
N ARG A 34 29.95 2.98 -11.83
CA ARG A 34 29.00 1.86 -12.00
C ARG A 34 29.23 0.65 -11.07
N SER A 35 29.44 0.84 -9.76
CA SER A 35 29.67 -0.26 -8.81
C SER A 35 29.06 -0.06 -7.42
N GLN A 36 28.19 0.93 -7.23
CA GLN A 36 27.45 1.09 -5.97
C GLN A 36 25.95 1.18 -6.24
N ARG A 37 25.35 0.05 -6.65
CA ARG A 37 23.90 -0.09 -6.55
C ARG A 37 23.58 -0.19 -5.07
N ILE A 38 23.25 0.94 -4.45
CA ILE A 38 22.46 0.94 -3.22
C ILE A 38 21.18 0.19 -3.59
N LYS A 39 20.98 -1.01 -3.03
CA LYS A 39 19.73 -1.77 -3.17
C LYS A 39 18.63 -0.99 -2.46
N THR A 40 18.10 0.04 -3.12
CA THR A 40 16.85 0.66 -2.68
C THR A 40 15.75 -0.36 -2.93
N LEU A 41 14.95 -0.60 -1.91
CA LEU A 41 13.79 -1.48 -1.96
C LEU A 41 12.97 -1.20 -3.23
N THR A 42 12.54 -2.26 -3.93
CA THR A 42 11.67 -2.13 -5.11
C THR A 42 10.41 -1.36 -4.73
N GLU A 43 9.77 -0.69 -5.67
CA GLU A 43 8.55 0.09 -5.43
C GLU A 43 7.49 -0.72 -4.66
N LYS A 44 7.25 -1.97 -5.07
CA LYS A 44 6.40 -2.94 -4.36
C LYS A 44 6.88 -3.29 -2.94
N GLY A 45 8.19 -3.30 -2.72
CA GLY A 45 8.73 -3.49 -1.38
C GLY A 45 8.53 -2.26 -0.49
N LYS A 46 8.66 -1.04 -1.04
CA LYS A 46 8.37 0.21 -0.32
C LYS A 46 6.90 0.27 0.08
N GLU A 47 6.00 -0.04 -0.84
CA GLU A 47 4.56 -0.11 -0.58
C GLU A 47 4.23 -1.13 0.54
N MET A 48 4.85 -2.31 0.52
CA MET A 48 4.67 -3.31 1.57
C MET A 48 5.19 -2.84 2.93
N GLN A 49 6.32 -2.13 2.97
CA GLN A 49 6.87 -1.57 4.19
C GLN A 49 6.00 -0.42 4.72
N GLU A 50 5.54 0.46 3.85
CA GLU A 50 4.63 1.56 4.19
C GLU A 50 3.30 1.04 4.73
N GLY A 51 2.73 -0.01 4.12
CA GLY A 51 1.54 -0.69 4.64
C GLY A 51 1.74 -1.25 6.05
N LYS A 52 2.90 -1.85 6.33
CA LYS A 52 3.26 -2.34 7.68
C LYS A 52 3.40 -1.20 8.69
N VAL A 53 4.10 -0.12 8.32
CA VAL A 53 4.26 1.06 9.18
C VAL A 53 2.90 1.69 9.49
N LYS A 54 2.04 1.84 8.48
CA LYS A 54 0.69 2.39 8.65
C LYS A 54 -0.16 1.51 9.57
N GLY A 55 -0.13 0.19 9.38
CA GLY A 55 -0.84 -0.75 10.26
C GLY A 55 -0.35 -0.68 11.72
N LEU A 56 0.97 -0.63 11.93
CA LEU A 56 1.56 -0.48 13.27
C LEU A 56 1.21 0.88 13.90
N GLN A 57 1.21 1.97 13.13
CA GLN A 57 0.83 3.29 13.61
C GLN A 57 -0.66 3.36 14.01
N GLN A 58 -1.54 2.72 13.25
CA GLN A 58 -2.96 2.61 13.60
C GLN A 58 -3.15 1.80 14.90
N LYS A 59 -2.44 0.68 15.03
CA LYS A 59 -2.46 -0.15 16.25
C LYS A 59 -1.93 0.62 17.46
N PHE A 60 -0.85 1.39 17.29
CA PHE A 60 -0.31 2.27 18.32
C PHE A 60 -1.36 3.28 18.80
N ASN A 61 -1.99 4.01 17.86
CA ASN A 61 -3.00 5.01 18.20
C ASN A 61 -4.18 4.39 18.95
N TYR A 62 -4.66 3.23 18.49
CA TYR A 62 -5.76 2.52 19.14
C TYR A 62 -5.44 2.14 20.59
N ILE A 63 -4.28 1.52 20.84
CA ILE A 63 -3.87 1.11 22.18
C ILE A 63 -3.63 2.33 23.07
N TYR A 64 -3.02 3.39 22.52
CA TYR A 64 -2.80 4.64 23.25
C TYR A 64 -4.12 5.32 23.66
N ASP A 65 -5.12 5.35 22.78
CA ASP A 65 -6.43 5.89 23.11
C ASP A 65 -7.21 5.02 24.12
N LYS A 66 -7.02 3.70 24.05
CA LYS A 66 -7.54 2.77 25.06
C LYS A 66 -6.90 3.04 26.43
N TRP A 67 -5.57 3.15 26.48
CA TRP A 67 -4.83 3.54 27.68
C TRP A 67 -5.31 4.88 28.23
N LYS A 68 -5.48 5.89 27.38
CA LYS A 68 -5.99 7.22 27.74
C LYS A 68 -7.37 7.16 28.38
N THR A 69 -8.26 6.32 27.85
CA THR A 69 -9.60 6.11 28.40
C THR A 69 -9.51 5.46 29.79
N GLN A 70 -8.65 4.45 29.95
CA GLN A 70 -8.44 3.80 31.24
C GLN A 70 -7.86 4.76 32.28
N VAL A 71 -6.89 5.58 31.90
CA VAL A 71 -6.30 6.63 32.74
C VAL A 71 -7.35 7.62 33.23
N LYS A 72 -8.28 8.05 32.35
CA LYS A 72 -9.38 8.94 32.71
C LYS A 72 -10.32 8.28 33.71
N SER A 73 -10.68 7.01 33.47
CA SER A 73 -11.51 6.21 34.37
C SER A 73 -10.84 6.04 35.75
N ALA A 74 -9.58 5.60 35.77
CA ALA A 74 -8.77 5.48 36.97
C ALA A 74 -8.67 6.80 37.74
N LYS A 75 -8.42 7.91 37.04
CA LYS A 75 -8.42 9.26 37.62
C LYS A 75 -9.75 9.59 38.29
N GLN A 76 -10.86 9.32 37.62
CA GLN A 76 -12.20 9.58 38.12
C GLN A 76 -12.51 8.72 39.36
N SER A 77 -12.13 7.45 39.37
CA SER A 77 -12.29 6.55 40.52
C SER A 77 -11.43 7.00 41.71
N LEU A 78 -10.18 7.40 41.47
CA LEU A 78 -9.25 7.87 42.50
C LEU A 78 -9.49 9.31 42.97
N SER A 79 -10.34 10.09 42.27
CA SER A 79 -10.66 11.48 42.64
C SER A 79 -12.02 11.61 43.35
N GLN A 80 -12.88 10.59 43.29
CA GLN A 80 -14.15 10.58 44.01
C GLN A 80 -13.89 10.22 45.49
N THR A 81 -13.46 11.21 46.25
CA THR A 81 -13.21 11.17 47.69
C THR A 81 -14.52 11.19 48.49
N ALA A 82 -15.24 10.07 48.53
CA ALA A 82 -16.37 9.91 49.45
C ALA A 82 -16.45 8.51 50.09
N GLU A 83 -15.90 7.48 49.47
CA GLU A 83 -15.89 6.10 49.99
C GLU A 83 -14.50 5.47 49.77
N PRO A 84 -13.97 4.71 50.74
CA PRO A 84 -12.74 3.94 50.52
C PRO A 84 -12.96 2.92 49.39
N LEU A 85 -12.20 3.08 48.31
CA LEU A 85 -12.22 2.15 47.18
C LEU A 85 -11.78 0.77 47.66
N SER A 86 -12.43 -0.30 47.19
CA SER A 86 -12.02 -1.66 47.55
C SER A 86 -10.61 -1.97 47.04
N ASP A 87 -9.85 -2.73 47.83
CA ASP A 87 -8.48 -3.14 47.47
C ASP A 87 -8.44 -3.88 46.14
N ASP A 88 -9.44 -4.72 45.85
CA ASP A 88 -9.56 -5.44 44.57
C ASP A 88 -9.68 -4.46 43.39
N LEU A 89 -10.49 -3.41 43.53
CA LEU A 89 -10.68 -2.42 42.46
C LEU A 89 -9.42 -1.54 42.25
N LEU A 90 -8.68 -1.27 43.33
CA LEU A 90 -7.38 -0.59 43.23
C LEU A 90 -6.35 -1.46 42.50
N GLN A 91 -6.32 -2.77 42.77
CA GLN A 91 -5.45 -3.72 42.09
C GLN A 91 -5.81 -3.86 40.60
N ASP A 92 -7.10 -3.87 40.26
CA ASP A 92 -7.57 -3.86 38.87
C ASP A 92 -7.10 -2.60 38.14
N ILE A 93 -7.26 -1.42 38.75
CA ILE A 93 -6.78 -0.16 38.18
C ILE A 93 -5.27 -0.21 37.91
N ILE A 94 -4.48 -0.70 38.87
CA ILE A 94 -3.02 -0.84 38.74
C ILE A 94 -2.69 -1.79 37.57
N SER A 95 -3.33 -2.96 37.55
CA SER A 95 -3.08 -4.00 36.56
C SER A 95 -3.45 -3.55 35.16
N ASP A 96 -4.60 -2.91 34.98
CA ASP A 96 -5.07 -2.39 33.69
C ASP A 96 -4.17 -1.28 33.16
N VAL A 97 -3.78 -0.32 34.01
CA VAL A 97 -2.92 0.81 33.61
C VAL A 97 -1.52 0.35 33.25
N LEU A 98 -0.94 -0.59 34.03
CA LEU A 98 0.36 -1.18 33.73
C LEU A 98 0.30 -2.02 32.45
N GLY A 99 -0.71 -2.87 32.32
CA GLY A 99 -0.91 -3.74 31.15
C GLY A 99 -1.03 -2.93 29.86
N LEU A 100 -1.89 -1.92 29.84
CA LEU A 100 -2.05 -1.05 28.68
C LEU A 100 -0.79 -0.22 28.40
N SER A 101 -0.05 0.22 29.43
CA SER A 101 1.23 0.92 29.19
C SER A 101 2.30 0.02 28.57
N ALA A 102 2.35 -1.25 28.98
CA ALA A 102 3.24 -2.25 28.40
C ALA A 102 2.85 -2.61 26.96
N ASP A 103 1.54 -2.63 26.65
CA ASP A 103 1.06 -2.76 25.27
C ASP A 103 1.48 -1.57 24.41
N VAL A 104 1.36 -0.32 24.91
CA VAL A 104 1.80 0.89 24.20
C VAL A 104 3.29 0.84 23.91
N GLN A 105 4.11 0.47 24.90
CA GLN A 105 5.56 0.29 24.73
C GLN A 105 5.83 -0.77 23.66
N ARG A 106 5.29 -1.98 23.81
CA ARG A 106 5.51 -3.08 22.86
C ARG A 106 5.28 -2.67 21.40
N ILE A 107 4.17 -1.97 21.10
CA ILE A 107 3.89 -1.53 19.74
C ILE A 107 4.82 -0.41 19.28
N TYR A 108 5.26 0.45 20.19
CA TYR A 108 6.30 1.43 19.89
C TYR A 108 7.65 0.76 19.56
N GLU A 109 8.04 -0.28 20.29
CA GLU A 109 9.21 -1.10 19.94
C GLU A 109 9.04 -1.77 18.57
N GLU A 110 7.88 -2.40 18.29
CA GLU A 110 7.57 -2.97 16.98
C GLU A 110 7.67 -1.92 15.85
N LEU A 111 7.17 -0.70 16.08
CA LEU A 111 7.22 0.39 15.12
C LEU A 111 8.66 0.82 14.84
N ARG A 112 9.50 0.88 15.89
CA ARG A 112 10.90 1.28 15.82
C ARG A 112 11.77 0.33 15.00
N GLU A 113 11.44 -0.96 14.99
CA GLU A 113 12.14 -1.97 14.19
C GLU A 113 11.89 -1.78 12.67
N VAL A 114 10.73 -1.24 12.28
CA VAL A 114 10.32 -1.13 10.87
C VAL A 114 10.59 0.26 10.29
N SER A 115 10.48 1.31 11.12
CA SER A 115 10.66 2.71 10.72
C SER A 115 11.08 3.57 11.91
N PRO A 116 11.89 4.63 11.72
CA PRO A 116 12.16 5.60 12.78
C PRO A 116 10.85 6.26 13.25
N PRO A 117 10.44 6.10 14.52
CA PRO A 117 9.21 6.70 15.02
C PRO A 117 9.35 8.22 15.08
N ASN A 118 8.27 8.94 14.73
CA ASN A 118 8.21 10.39 14.79
C ASN A 118 8.31 10.91 16.24
N GLN A 119 8.65 12.20 16.39
CA GLN A 119 8.84 12.82 17.71
C GLN A 119 7.55 12.77 18.57
N ASP A 120 6.38 12.90 17.94
CA ASP A 120 5.09 12.85 18.63
C ASP A 120 4.81 11.48 19.28
N THR A 121 5.06 10.38 18.56
CA THR A 121 4.88 9.01 19.07
C THR A 121 5.79 8.78 20.28
N ARG A 122 7.04 9.26 20.23
CA ARG A 122 7.97 9.17 21.37
C ARG A 122 7.44 9.90 22.59
N ARG A 123 7.04 11.16 22.41
CA ARG A 123 6.46 12.00 23.48
C ARG A 123 5.23 11.34 24.11
N ARG A 124 4.36 10.71 23.30
CA ARG A 124 3.19 9.98 23.79
C ARG A 124 3.56 8.78 24.65
N VAL A 125 4.58 8.01 24.27
CA VAL A 125 5.08 6.88 25.07
C VAL A 125 5.68 7.37 26.39
N ASP A 126 6.48 8.43 26.37
CA ASP A 126 7.07 8.99 27.60
C ASP A 126 5.98 9.46 28.57
N GLN A 127 4.96 10.14 28.06
CA GLN A 127 3.77 10.52 28.83
C GLN A 127 3.01 9.31 29.36
N CYS A 128 2.86 8.28 28.52
CA CYS A 128 2.21 7.03 28.93
C CYS A 128 2.89 6.45 30.16
N VAL A 129 4.22 6.40 30.15
CA VAL A 129 5.02 5.88 31.25
C VAL A 129 4.91 6.76 32.50
N GLU A 130 5.04 8.08 32.35
CA GLU A 130 5.00 9.01 33.47
C GLU A 130 3.64 8.97 34.19
N ILE A 131 2.54 9.03 33.42
CA ILE A 131 1.19 9.04 33.96
C ILE A 131 0.82 7.67 34.56
N SER A 132 1.21 6.57 33.91
CA SER A 132 1.00 5.23 34.49
C SER A 132 1.73 5.09 35.84
N LYS A 133 2.99 5.54 35.93
CA LYS A 133 3.73 5.55 37.21
C LYS A 133 3.00 6.36 38.28
N PHE A 134 2.51 7.55 37.93
CA PHE A 134 1.78 8.41 38.84
C PHE A 134 0.50 7.74 39.38
N ILE A 135 -0.30 7.15 38.50
CA ILE A 135 -1.55 6.47 38.89
C ILE A 135 -1.26 5.27 39.78
N VAL A 136 -0.25 4.47 39.43
CA VAL A 136 0.16 3.31 40.24
C VAL A 136 0.63 3.77 41.62
N SER A 137 1.50 4.77 41.71
CA SER A 137 1.92 5.32 43.01
C SER A 137 0.75 5.82 43.84
N LYS A 138 -0.23 6.48 43.20
CA LYS A 138 -1.43 6.97 43.87
C LYS A 138 -2.32 5.82 44.36
N ALA A 139 -2.63 4.83 43.52
CA ALA A 139 -3.44 3.67 43.90
C ALA A 139 -2.75 2.81 44.97
N SER A 140 -1.44 2.60 44.88
CA SER A 140 -0.66 1.88 45.90
C SER A 140 -0.63 2.62 47.24
N SER A 141 -0.66 3.96 47.26
CA SER A 141 -0.76 4.74 48.50
C SER A 141 -2.10 4.51 49.23
N TRP A 142 -3.19 4.32 48.47
CA TRP A 142 -4.51 4.00 49.02
C TRP A 142 -4.52 2.59 49.63
N LEU A 143 -3.92 1.61 48.94
CA LEU A 143 -3.75 0.25 49.46
C LEU A 143 -2.88 0.21 50.73
N GLY A 144 -1.89 1.09 50.83
CA GLY A 144 -0.99 1.19 51.99
C GLY A 144 -1.57 1.92 53.21
N GLY A 145 -2.84 2.32 53.18
CA GLY A 145 -3.50 3.03 54.29
C GLY A 145 -2.90 4.41 54.61
N LYS A 146 -2.11 4.98 53.67
CA LYS A 146 -1.47 6.27 53.86
C LYS A 146 -2.41 7.35 53.34
N THR A 147 -3.08 8.05 54.26
CA THR A 147 -3.90 9.23 53.95
C THR A 147 -3.02 10.20 53.17
N PRO A 148 -3.41 10.57 51.94
CA PRO A 148 -2.57 11.42 51.11
C PRO A 148 -2.42 12.77 51.81
N GLU A 149 -1.19 13.09 52.22
CA GLU A 149 -0.81 14.48 52.48
C GLU A 149 -1.27 15.31 51.27
N GLU A 150 -1.98 16.38 51.59
CA GLU A 150 -2.52 17.34 50.64
C GLU A 150 -1.44 17.81 49.64
N GLU A 151 -1.89 18.09 48.41
CA GLU A 151 -1.15 18.82 47.36
C GLU A 151 -0.25 18.07 46.37
N GLN A 152 -0.36 16.75 46.17
CA GLN A 152 -0.05 16.21 44.83
C GLN A 152 -1.29 16.37 43.92
N GLN A 153 -1.69 17.63 43.73
CA GLN A 153 -2.68 18.05 42.72
C GLN A 153 -2.24 17.43 41.41
N TRP A 154 -3.13 16.66 40.76
CA TRP A 154 -2.89 16.03 39.46
C TRP A 154 -1.98 16.95 38.63
N SER A 155 -0.69 16.60 38.53
CA SER A 155 0.31 17.52 38.01
C SER A 155 -0.14 17.99 36.62
N GLU A 156 0.28 19.19 36.20
CA GLU A 156 -0.08 19.80 34.92
C GLU A 156 0.19 18.92 33.68
N THR A 157 0.80 17.74 33.82
CA THR A 157 0.73 16.62 32.86
C THR A 157 -0.70 16.15 32.56
N GLY A 158 -1.65 16.36 33.46
CA GLY A 158 -3.08 16.20 33.24
C GLY A 158 -3.74 17.31 32.40
N SER A 159 -3.10 18.48 32.28
CA SER A 159 -3.60 19.61 31.48
C SER A 159 -3.58 19.30 29.98
N LEU A 160 -2.71 18.38 29.53
CA LEU A 160 -2.69 17.89 28.15
C LEU A 160 -3.92 17.08 27.73
N PHE A 161 -4.74 16.62 28.70
CA PHE A 161 -5.99 15.91 28.41
C PHE A 161 -7.20 16.84 28.31
N ASN A 162 -7.07 18.08 28.79
CA ASN A 162 -8.05 19.12 28.67
C ASN A 162 -7.49 20.18 27.71
N SER A 163 -7.73 20.00 26.42
CA SER A 163 -7.55 21.13 25.49
C SER A 163 -8.57 22.22 25.85
N SER A 164 -8.13 23.15 26.68
CA SER A 164 -8.65 24.50 26.80
C SER A 164 -7.47 25.37 27.16
N THR A 165 -7.02 26.11 26.16
CA THR A 165 -6.11 27.24 26.29
C THR A 165 -6.55 28.14 27.44
N THR A 166 -5.77 28.21 28.50
CA THR A 166 -5.30 29.48 29.10
C THR A 166 -4.31 29.17 30.21
N THR A 167 -3.09 29.62 29.97
CA THR A 167 -1.91 29.61 30.82
C THR A 167 -2.20 30.33 32.15
N ALA A 168 -1.97 29.67 33.27
CA ALA A 168 -1.91 30.30 34.58
C ALA A 168 -0.50 30.90 34.77
N LEU A 169 -0.42 32.18 35.10
CA LEU A 169 0.79 32.79 35.65
C LEU A 169 0.47 33.34 37.04
N SER A 170 0.94 32.62 38.05
CA SER A 170 1.06 33.04 39.43
C SER A 170 2.17 34.10 39.54
N ILE A 171 1.81 35.37 39.74
CA ILE A 171 2.77 36.46 40.00
C ILE A 171 2.69 36.91 41.45
N LEU A 172 3.86 36.86 42.06
CA LEU A 172 4.22 37.13 43.44
C LEU A 172 3.74 38.47 43.99
N LYS A 173 3.37 38.40 45.26
CA LYS A 173 3.05 39.49 46.18
C LYS A 173 4.30 40.36 46.42
N GLY A 174 4.25 41.61 45.95
CA GLY A 174 5.26 42.66 46.18
C GLY A 174 4.61 43.94 46.72
N THR A 175 5.17 44.46 47.80
CA THR A 175 4.65 45.50 48.68
C THR A 175 4.60 46.92 48.07
N SER A 176 3.79 47.74 48.75
CA SER A 176 3.89 49.19 48.94
C SER A 176 3.53 50.18 47.81
N GLU A 177 2.55 51.01 48.20
CA GLU A 177 2.35 52.45 48.00
C GLU A 177 2.02 53.08 46.62
N HIS A 178 1.06 54.01 46.76
CA HIS A 178 0.67 55.23 46.03
C HIS A 178 -0.36 55.19 44.87
N THR A 179 -1.25 56.17 44.96
CA THR A 179 -2.67 56.22 44.56
C THR A 179 -2.95 56.43 43.04
N GLY A 180 -1.97 56.21 42.16
CA GLY A 180 -2.16 56.21 40.68
C GLY A 180 -2.35 54.82 40.05
N ARG A 181 -2.12 53.75 40.82
CA ARG A 181 -2.01 52.36 40.35
C ARG A 181 -3.34 51.67 39.99
N SER A 182 -4.49 52.25 40.35
CA SER A 182 -5.82 51.67 40.12
C SER A 182 -6.33 51.84 38.69
N SER A 183 -6.00 52.95 38.02
CA SER A 183 -6.43 53.21 36.64
C SER A 183 -5.65 52.33 35.65
N VAL A 184 -4.33 52.18 35.86
CA VAL A 184 -3.47 51.32 35.04
C VAL A 184 -3.92 49.86 35.12
N LYS A 185 -4.22 49.33 36.32
CA LYS A 185 -4.75 47.96 36.48
C LYS A 185 -6.10 47.76 35.80
N ARG A 186 -6.96 48.79 35.75
CA ARG A 186 -8.24 48.73 35.01
C ARG A 186 -8.03 48.76 33.50
N GLN A 187 -7.05 49.52 33.02
CA GLN A 187 -6.65 49.51 31.60
C GLN A 187 -6.02 48.18 31.20
N GLU A 188 -5.18 47.59 32.04
CA GLU A 188 -4.56 46.29 31.82
C GLU A 188 -5.61 45.18 31.77
N ALA A 189 -6.55 45.15 32.73
CA ALA A 189 -7.69 44.22 32.71
C ALA A 189 -8.60 44.43 31.48
N ALA A 190 -8.82 45.67 31.05
CA ALA A 190 -9.60 45.96 29.85
C ALA A 190 -8.86 45.54 28.55
N ALA A 191 -7.54 45.71 28.49
CA ALA A 191 -6.72 45.27 27.37
C ALA A 191 -6.66 43.74 27.30
N GLU A 192 -6.54 43.06 28.44
CA GLU A 192 -6.56 41.59 28.53
C GLU A 192 -7.93 41.02 28.15
N ALA A 193 -9.02 41.69 28.54
CA ALA A 193 -10.37 41.33 28.10
C ALA A 193 -10.54 41.52 26.59
N ALA A 194 -10.02 42.61 26.01
CA ALA A 194 -10.04 42.84 24.57
C ALA A 194 -9.19 41.82 23.79
N ALA A 195 -8.01 41.45 24.31
CA ALA A 195 -7.16 40.42 23.73
C ALA A 195 -7.84 39.05 23.75
N SER A 196 -8.46 38.68 24.87
CA SER A 196 -9.24 37.43 25.01
C SER A 196 -10.41 37.39 24.03
N GLN A 197 -11.10 38.52 23.84
CA GLN A 197 -12.18 38.61 22.87
C GLN A 197 -11.69 38.47 21.42
N ALA A 198 -10.52 39.01 21.09
CA ALA A 198 -9.90 38.83 19.78
C ALA A 198 -9.52 37.35 19.53
N ILE A 199 -8.95 36.68 20.54
CA ILE A 199 -8.62 35.25 20.48
C ILE A 199 -9.89 34.42 20.24
N LEU A 200 -10.98 34.69 20.98
CA LEU A 200 -12.25 33.97 20.80
C LEU A 200 -12.82 34.11 19.38
N LYS A 201 -12.73 35.30 18.78
CA LYS A 201 -13.18 35.50 17.39
C LYS A 201 -12.39 34.66 16.40
N VAL A 202 -11.07 34.62 16.56
CA VAL A 202 -10.19 33.79 15.71
C VAL A 202 -10.52 32.30 15.90
N LEU A 203 -10.74 31.84 17.13
CA LEU A 203 -11.12 30.45 17.39
C LEU A 203 -12.46 30.08 16.74
N GLN A 204 -13.46 30.96 16.82
CA GLN A 204 -14.76 30.76 16.15
C GLN A 204 -14.62 30.71 14.63
N GLU A 205 -13.77 31.55 14.05
CA GLU A 205 -13.51 31.54 12.61
C GLU A 205 -12.77 30.26 12.19
N GLN A 206 -11.78 29.83 12.99
CA GLN A 206 -11.08 28.56 12.77
C GLN A 206 -12.03 27.36 12.84
N GLU A 207 -13.00 27.35 13.76
CA GLU A 207 -14.01 26.29 13.84
C GLU A 207 -14.89 26.24 12.58
N LYS A 208 -15.32 27.40 12.06
CA LYS A 208 -16.09 27.48 10.81
C LYS A 208 -15.31 26.94 9.63
N GLU A 209 -14.05 27.35 9.48
CA GLU A 209 -13.17 26.86 8.42
C GLU A 209 -12.94 25.35 8.53
N GLN A 210 -12.79 24.80 9.75
CA GLN A 210 -12.66 23.35 9.94
C GLN A 210 -13.92 22.59 9.52
N LEU A 211 -15.12 23.13 9.80
CA LEU A 211 -16.38 22.52 9.36
C LEU A 211 -16.52 22.57 7.83
N GLU A 212 -16.14 23.67 7.20
CA GLU A 212 -16.15 23.80 5.74
C GLU A 212 -15.17 22.81 5.09
N ILE A 213 -13.95 22.67 5.63
CA ILE A 213 -12.97 21.69 5.16
C ILE A 213 -13.55 20.27 5.28
N GLN A 214 -14.15 19.91 6.42
CA GLN A 214 -14.76 18.58 6.58
C GLN A 214 -15.89 18.32 5.58
N HIS A 215 -16.71 19.34 5.30
CA HIS A 215 -17.77 19.26 4.30
C HIS A 215 -17.19 19.03 2.90
N LEU A 216 -16.19 19.82 2.49
CA LEU A 216 -15.52 19.67 1.20
C LEU A 216 -14.79 18.33 1.06
N GLU A 217 -14.14 17.84 2.12
CA GLU A 217 -13.51 16.53 2.13
C GLU A 217 -14.53 15.38 1.97
N ALA A 218 -15.70 15.49 2.62
CA ALA A 218 -16.75 14.50 2.48
C ALA A 218 -17.34 14.49 1.07
N GLU A 219 -17.53 15.68 0.47
CA GLU A 219 -17.99 15.81 -0.91
C GLU A 219 -16.96 15.23 -1.91
N ALA A 220 -15.68 15.53 -1.72
CA ALA A 220 -14.60 15.00 -2.56
C ALA A 220 -14.53 13.47 -2.48
N LYS A 221 -14.61 12.90 -1.27
CA LYS A 221 -14.66 11.45 -1.07
C LYS A 221 -15.85 10.80 -1.78
N LYS A 222 -17.01 11.44 -1.74
CA LYS A 222 -18.20 10.96 -2.45
C LYS A 222 -17.99 10.97 -3.97
N LYS A 223 -17.47 12.06 -4.53
CA LYS A 223 -17.19 12.17 -5.98
C LYS A 223 -16.22 11.08 -6.45
N ILE A 224 -15.15 10.83 -5.69
CA ILE A 224 -14.19 9.76 -6.00
C ILE A 224 -14.87 8.40 -5.98
N ALA A 225 -15.67 8.10 -4.95
CA ALA A 225 -16.39 6.83 -4.85
C ALA A 225 -17.37 6.62 -6.02
N ASP A 226 -18.08 7.68 -6.43
CA ASP A 226 -19.00 7.65 -7.56
C ASP A 226 -18.24 7.41 -8.90
N GLU A 227 -17.08 8.04 -9.07
CA GLU A 227 -16.22 7.84 -10.25
C GLU A 227 -15.63 6.43 -10.32
N GLU A 228 -15.16 5.90 -9.20
CA GLU A 228 -14.65 4.52 -9.09
C GLU A 228 -15.75 3.50 -9.39
N ALA A 229 -16.95 3.69 -8.83
CA ALA A 229 -18.09 2.82 -9.10
C ALA A 229 -18.50 2.85 -10.59
N ALA A 230 -18.49 4.04 -11.20
CA ALA A 230 -18.76 4.18 -12.63
C ALA A 230 -17.67 3.52 -13.49
N ALA A 231 -16.40 3.62 -13.10
CA ALA A 231 -15.29 2.97 -13.80
C ALA A 231 -15.39 1.44 -13.74
N ILE A 232 -15.69 0.88 -12.55
CA ILE A 232 -15.89 -0.55 -12.35
C ILE A 232 -17.03 -1.07 -13.23
N LYS A 233 -18.17 -0.36 -13.26
CA LYS A 233 -19.31 -0.72 -14.10
C LYS A 233 -18.92 -0.77 -15.60
N ARG A 234 -18.20 0.23 -16.09
CA ARG A 234 -17.73 0.26 -17.49
C ARG A 234 -16.69 -0.84 -17.80
N CYS A 235 -15.92 -1.29 -16.82
CA CYS A 235 -15.01 -2.42 -16.98
C CYS A 235 -15.79 -3.73 -17.13
N LEU A 236 -16.77 -3.97 -16.26
CA LEU A 236 -17.61 -5.17 -16.31
C LEU A 236 -18.40 -5.26 -17.62
N GLU A 237 -19.01 -4.17 -18.07
CA GLU A 237 -19.72 -4.14 -19.36
C GLU A 237 -18.80 -4.49 -20.53
N ARG A 238 -17.55 -3.99 -20.53
CA ARG A 238 -16.58 -4.35 -21.58
C ARG A 238 -16.15 -5.81 -21.52
N GLU A 239 -15.94 -6.34 -20.32
CA GLU A 239 -15.58 -7.75 -20.13
C GLU A 239 -16.69 -8.69 -20.61
N GLU A 240 -17.96 -8.37 -20.31
CA GLU A 240 -19.10 -9.13 -20.82
C GLU A 240 -19.19 -9.11 -22.35
N GLU A 241 -19.01 -7.93 -22.97
CA GLU A 241 -19.03 -7.81 -24.43
C GLU A 241 -17.86 -8.54 -25.10
N GLU A 242 -16.67 -8.53 -24.49
CA GLU A 242 -15.53 -9.30 -24.96
C GLU A 242 -15.78 -10.82 -24.83
N ALA A 243 -16.32 -11.26 -23.70
CA ALA A 243 -16.68 -12.67 -23.48
C ALA A 243 -17.71 -13.14 -24.51
N LYS A 244 -18.73 -12.32 -24.84
CA LYS A 244 -19.70 -12.62 -25.90
C LYS A 244 -19.04 -12.75 -27.27
N ARG A 245 -18.14 -11.83 -27.64
CA ARG A 245 -17.42 -11.93 -28.93
C ARG A 245 -16.56 -13.19 -28.99
N LYS A 246 -15.86 -13.50 -27.90
CA LYS A 246 -15.02 -14.71 -27.81
C LYS A 246 -15.85 -15.98 -27.94
N ALA A 247 -16.97 -16.06 -27.22
CA ALA A 247 -17.89 -17.21 -27.29
C ALA A 247 -18.43 -17.41 -28.72
N LYS A 248 -18.78 -16.33 -29.42
CA LYS A 248 -19.23 -16.42 -30.82
C LYS A 248 -18.14 -16.98 -31.75
N LEU A 249 -16.90 -16.49 -31.62
CA LEU A 249 -15.78 -16.99 -32.42
C LEU A 249 -15.48 -18.47 -32.12
N GLU A 250 -15.58 -18.86 -30.85
CA GLU A 250 -15.41 -20.25 -30.43
C GLU A 250 -16.50 -21.16 -31.00
N GLU A 251 -17.76 -20.70 -31.02
CA GLU A 251 -18.87 -21.43 -31.63
C GLU A 251 -18.68 -21.61 -33.14
N GLU A 252 -18.28 -20.55 -33.85
CA GLU A 252 -17.98 -20.60 -35.29
C GLU A 252 -16.83 -21.59 -35.58
N HIS A 253 -15.76 -21.54 -34.79
CA HIS A 253 -14.64 -22.47 -34.92
C HIS A 253 -15.08 -23.92 -34.65
N ALA A 254 -15.87 -24.15 -33.60
CA ALA A 254 -16.40 -25.47 -33.26
C ALA A 254 -17.34 -26.02 -34.36
N ALA A 255 -18.13 -25.15 -35.00
CA ALA A 255 -18.97 -25.54 -36.13
C ALA A 255 -18.13 -25.99 -37.33
N ILE A 256 -17.10 -25.22 -37.70
CA ILE A 256 -16.17 -25.56 -38.77
C ILE A 256 -15.48 -26.90 -38.48
N GLN A 257 -14.99 -27.08 -37.24
CA GLN A 257 -14.33 -28.31 -36.84
C GLN A 257 -15.25 -29.53 -36.94
N ARG A 258 -16.51 -29.42 -36.49
CA ARG A 258 -17.51 -30.49 -36.64
C ARG A 258 -17.73 -30.86 -38.11
N THR A 259 -17.86 -29.87 -38.98
CA THR A 259 -18.02 -30.13 -40.44
C THR A 259 -16.78 -30.82 -41.01
N LEU A 260 -15.57 -30.41 -40.64
CA LEU A 260 -14.34 -31.07 -41.09
C LEU A 260 -14.26 -32.52 -40.61
N GLU A 261 -14.62 -32.80 -39.36
CA GLU A 261 -14.66 -34.16 -38.82
C GLU A 261 -15.67 -35.05 -39.53
N GLU A 262 -16.85 -34.52 -39.87
CA GLU A 262 -17.84 -35.26 -40.64
C GLU A 262 -17.32 -35.62 -42.04
N LYS A 263 -16.67 -34.67 -42.73
CA LYS A 263 -16.03 -34.93 -44.04
C LYS A 263 -14.92 -35.99 -43.92
N ARG A 264 -14.10 -35.93 -42.88
CA ARG A 264 -13.07 -36.95 -42.60
C ARG A 264 -13.67 -38.34 -42.39
N ARG A 265 -14.75 -38.46 -41.61
CA ARG A 265 -15.48 -39.73 -41.43
C ARG A 265 -16.03 -40.25 -42.76
N LYS A 266 -16.60 -39.36 -43.60
CA LYS A 266 -17.14 -39.76 -44.91
C LYS A 266 -16.04 -40.28 -45.84
N ILE A 267 -14.87 -39.64 -45.86
CA ILE A 267 -13.71 -40.12 -46.63
C ILE A 267 -13.31 -41.52 -46.16
N MET A 268 -13.17 -41.72 -44.85
CA MET A 268 -12.82 -43.02 -44.26
C MET A 268 -13.83 -44.11 -44.65
N GLN A 269 -15.14 -43.81 -44.63
CA GLN A 269 -16.17 -44.74 -45.08
C GLN A 269 -16.08 -45.09 -46.58
N LEU A 270 -15.72 -44.12 -47.42
CA LEU A 270 -15.54 -44.35 -48.85
C LEU A 270 -14.30 -45.18 -49.13
N GLU A 271 -13.22 -44.98 -48.36
CA GLU A 271 -12.01 -45.78 -48.44
C GLU A 271 -12.25 -47.24 -48.06
N THR A 272 -13.00 -47.50 -46.97
CA THR A 272 -13.36 -48.86 -46.58
C THR A 272 -14.25 -49.53 -47.63
N MET A 273 -15.25 -48.82 -48.15
CA MET A 273 -16.13 -49.32 -49.21
C MET A 273 -15.35 -49.62 -50.50
N LYS A 274 -14.42 -48.72 -50.89
CA LYS A 274 -13.52 -48.93 -52.03
C LYS A 274 -12.69 -50.20 -51.85
N SER A 275 -12.11 -50.41 -50.66
CA SER A 275 -11.32 -51.61 -50.36
C SER A 275 -12.17 -52.88 -50.40
N LEU A 276 -13.38 -52.85 -49.84
CA LEU A 276 -14.30 -53.98 -49.84
C LEU A 276 -14.74 -54.34 -51.27
N ASN A 277 -15.13 -53.33 -52.06
CA ASN A 277 -15.55 -53.54 -53.45
C ASN A 277 -14.38 -54.07 -54.29
N ALA A 278 -13.17 -53.52 -54.14
CA ALA A 278 -11.99 -54.06 -54.81
C ALA A 278 -11.70 -55.52 -54.43
N ALA A 279 -11.85 -55.89 -53.16
CA ALA A 279 -11.71 -57.27 -52.71
C ALA A 279 -12.79 -58.19 -53.31
N GLN A 280 -14.04 -57.75 -53.33
CA GLN A 280 -15.16 -58.48 -53.93
C GLN A 280 -14.97 -58.67 -55.43
N ALA A 281 -14.56 -57.64 -56.16
CA ALA A 281 -14.26 -57.72 -57.60
C ALA A 281 -13.12 -58.72 -57.88
N ARG A 282 -12.09 -58.75 -57.03
CA ARG A 282 -11.03 -59.77 -57.12
C ARG A 282 -11.57 -61.18 -56.94
N ILE A 283 -12.45 -61.41 -55.95
CA ILE A 283 -13.09 -62.71 -55.74
C ILE A 283 -13.92 -63.12 -56.96
N GLN A 284 -14.74 -62.23 -57.51
CA GLN A 284 -15.56 -62.51 -58.69
C GLN A 284 -14.72 -62.93 -59.92
N VAL A 285 -13.56 -62.31 -60.12
CA VAL A 285 -12.64 -62.69 -61.23
C VAL A 285 -12.09 -64.10 -61.02
N TYR A 286 -11.73 -64.47 -59.78
CA TYR A 286 -11.29 -65.83 -59.48
C TYR A 286 -12.41 -66.86 -59.66
N ASP A 287 -13.63 -66.56 -59.22
CA ASP A 287 -14.79 -67.44 -59.38
C ASP A 287 -15.12 -67.67 -60.87
N GLN A 288 -15.09 -66.62 -61.70
CA GLN A 288 -15.25 -66.74 -63.16
C GLN A 288 -14.10 -67.51 -63.82
N ALA A 289 -12.86 -67.31 -63.37
CA ALA A 289 -11.72 -68.06 -63.89
C ALA A 289 -11.78 -69.56 -63.51
N ASN A 290 -12.37 -69.90 -62.37
CA ASN A 290 -12.60 -71.28 -61.94
C ASN A 290 -13.77 -71.92 -62.70
N SER A 291 -14.88 -71.19 -62.94
CA SER A 291 -16.00 -71.69 -63.76
C SER A 291 -15.60 -71.92 -65.23
N VAL A 292 -14.67 -71.12 -65.76
CA VAL A 292 -14.11 -71.30 -67.12
C VAL A 292 -13.09 -72.44 -67.18
N LYS A 293 -12.45 -72.80 -66.05
CA LYS A 293 -11.55 -73.96 -65.96
C LYS A 293 -12.30 -75.28 -65.79
N GLU A 294 -13.48 -75.29 -65.15
CA GLU A 294 -14.34 -76.48 -65.10
C GLU A 294 -14.96 -76.84 -66.46
N GLU A 295 -15.00 -75.92 -67.44
CA GLU A 295 -15.41 -76.22 -68.83
C GLU A 295 -14.23 -76.53 -69.79
N ARG A 296 -12.99 -76.55 -69.32
CA ARG A 296 -11.81 -76.91 -70.13
C ARG A 296 -10.83 -77.78 -69.37
N GLU A 297 -11.18 -79.05 -69.20
CA GLU A 297 -10.19 -80.12 -69.26
C GLU A 297 -10.21 -80.74 -70.66
N GLU A 298 -9.28 -80.31 -71.52
CA GLU A 298 -8.38 -81.21 -72.25
C GLU A 298 -7.30 -80.41 -73.00
N ASP A 299 -6.06 -80.86 -72.78
CA ASP A 299 -4.79 -80.65 -73.49
C ASP A 299 -4.01 -79.31 -73.51
N ASN A 300 -2.76 -79.45 -73.07
CA ASN A 300 -1.59 -78.55 -73.17
C ASN A 300 -0.90 -78.78 -74.55
N PRO A 301 0.07 -77.97 -75.08
CA PRO A 301 1.09 -77.17 -74.39
C PRO A 301 1.38 -75.75 -74.96
N ALA A 302 2.22 -75.00 -74.22
CA ALA A 302 2.73 -73.65 -74.50
C ALA A 302 3.55 -73.51 -75.82
N PRO A 303 3.81 -72.27 -76.31
CA PRO A 303 5.00 -71.54 -75.84
C PRO A 303 4.85 -69.99 -75.66
N VAL A 304 5.81 -69.45 -74.91
CA VAL A 304 6.11 -68.06 -74.46
C VAL A 304 6.82 -67.25 -75.59
N PRO A 305 7.15 -65.93 -75.54
CA PRO A 305 6.70 -64.76 -74.73
C PRO A 305 6.20 -63.56 -75.57
N THR A 306 5.50 -62.59 -74.97
CA THR A 306 5.60 -61.18 -75.43
C THR A 306 5.52 -60.21 -74.26
N SER A 307 6.66 -59.59 -73.99
CA SER A 307 6.84 -58.42 -73.13
C SER A 307 6.19 -57.19 -73.77
N PRO A 308 5.58 -56.31 -72.94
CA PRO A 308 5.80 -54.89 -73.15
C PRO A 308 6.55 -54.27 -71.97
N GLN A 309 7.56 -53.49 -72.34
CA GLN A 309 8.44 -52.68 -71.52
C GLN A 309 7.71 -51.77 -70.50
N PRO A 310 8.34 -51.47 -69.35
CA PRO A 310 7.88 -50.43 -68.44
C PRO A 310 8.21 -49.05 -69.03
N LEU A 311 7.21 -48.17 -69.13
CA LEU A 311 7.47 -46.75 -69.37
C LEU A 311 8.03 -46.13 -68.09
N TYR A 312 9.35 -46.09 -68.04
CA TYR A 312 10.14 -45.17 -67.24
C TYR A 312 9.91 -43.76 -67.78
N VAL A 313 9.31 -42.88 -66.97
CA VAL A 313 9.40 -41.43 -67.18
C VAL A 313 10.24 -40.87 -66.03
N PRO A 314 11.32 -40.11 -66.31
CA PRO A 314 12.18 -39.58 -65.28
C PRO A 314 11.56 -38.37 -64.59
N PHE A 315 11.91 -38.28 -63.32
CA PHE A 315 11.91 -37.16 -62.39
C PHE A 315 12.20 -35.77 -63.00
N VAL A 316 11.45 -34.75 -62.58
CA VAL A 316 11.99 -33.41 -62.32
C VAL A 316 11.42 -32.89 -60.99
N PRO A 317 12.26 -32.48 -60.03
CA PRO A 317 11.85 -31.77 -58.84
C PRO A 317 11.88 -30.27 -59.14
N GLN A 318 10.82 -29.54 -58.78
CA GLN A 318 10.98 -28.11 -58.54
C GLN A 318 10.97 -27.86 -57.04
N ALA A 319 12.15 -27.47 -56.57
CA ALA A 319 12.38 -26.79 -55.32
C ALA A 319 11.83 -25.35 -55.39
N SER A 320 11.84 -24.72 -54.21
CA SER A 320 11.57 -23.29 -53.93
C SER A 320 10.07 -22.98 -53.81
N THR A 321 9.56 -22.35 -52.75
CA THR A 321 10.14 -21.48 -51.71
C THR A 321 9.25 -21.49 -50.46
N THR A 322 9.87 -21.35 -49.30
CA THR A 322 9.28 -20.77 -48.08
C THR A 322 8.62 -19.41 -48.36
N PRO A 323 7.62 -19.01 -47.57
CA PRO A 323 7.88 -18.08 -46.44
C PRO A 323 7.11 -18.57 -45.18
N SER A 324 7.66 -18.67 -43.96
CA SER A 324 8.50 -17.74 -43.21
C SER A 324 8.17 -16.28 -43.49
N ASN A 325 7.11 -15.80 -42.83
CA ASN A 325 7.25 -14.59 -42.03
C ASN A 325 6.13 -14.49 -41.00
N ASP A 326 6.57 -14.20 -39.78
CA ASP A 326 5.82 -13.65 -38.67
C ASP A 326 4.94 -12.47 -39.13
N SER A 327 3.72 -12.43 -38.62
CA SER A 327 2.93 -11.20 -38.57
C SER A 327 2.23 -11.09 -37.22
N THR A 328 3.04 -11.09 -36.16
CA THR A 328 2.69 -10.62 -34.81
C THR A 328 3.34 -9.25 -34.57
N ALA A 329 3.04 -8.26 -35.42
CA ALA A 329 3.30 -6.86 -35.15
C ALA A 329 2.56 -5.98 -36.16
N GLU A 330 1.34 -5.58 -35.83
CA GLU A 330 0.76 -4.25 -36.08
C GLU A 330 -0.76 -4.32 -35.94
N LEU A 331 -1.26 -3.93 -34.76
CA LEU A 331 -2.57 -3.30 -34.58
C LEU A 331 -2.56 -2.60 -33.21
N VAL A 332 -1.61 -1.68 -33.03
CA VAL A 332 -1.64 -0.67 -31.96
C VAL A 332 -1.33 0.67 -32.62
N LYS A 333 -2.37 1.32 -33.16
CA LYS A 333 -2.47 2.77 -33.37
C LYS A 333 -3.78 3.12 -34.07
N VAL A 334 -4.89 3.12 -33.34
CA VAL A 334 -5.97 4.10 -33.55
C VAL A 334 -6.67 4.31 -32.20
N LEU A 335 -6.30 5.40 -31.52
CA LEU A 335 -7.10 6.22 -30.59
C LEU A 335 -6.11 6.99 -29.69
N ALA A 336 -5.56 8.04 -30.28
CA ALA A 336 -5.22 9.26 -29.56
C ALA A 336 -6.35 10.26 -29.83
#